data_AF-A0A3C1LQZ7-F1
#
_entry.id   AF-A0A3C1LQZ7-F1
#
_cell.length_a   1.000
_cell.length_b   1.000
_cell.length_c   1.000
_cell.angle_alpha   90.00
_cell.angle_beta   90.00
_cell.angle_gamma   90.00
#
_symmetry.space_group_name_H-M   'P 1'
#
loop_
_entity.id
_entity.type
_entity.pdbx_description
1 polymer ?
#
loop_
_entity_poly.entity_id
_entity_poly.type
_entity_poly.pdbx_seq_one_letter_code
_entity_poly.pdbx_strand_id
1 'polypeptide(L)'
;MDNLARGESTFLVEMQEAAFILRNCSRRSFVIVDEIGRGTSTQDGMSIAYAIMRNLIAKEAKTLFATHYHELTMLDTSGIRLLTLDVLEENGSVTFLRKIKDGVANSSYGIHVAKMAGIPGTVIRDAKTFQSRHFADYSMEQGSLFTSDGPVDGPYEDRPVQETELIRQLKELNVDECTPMQALIHLSKLKELAENC
;
A
#
# COMPACT_ATOMS: atom_id res chain seq x y z
N MET A 1 6.55 2.12 28.02
CA MET A 1 7.75 2.98 28.14
C MET A 1 8.94 2.05 27.98
N ASP A 2 9.29 1.68 26.75
CA ASP A 2 10.25 0.60 26.52
C ASP A 2 11.46 1.07 25.71
N ASN A 3 12.64 0.63 26.17
CA ASN A 3 13.94 0.60 25.49
C ASN A 3 14.63 1.90 25.05
N LEU A 4 14.29 3.07 25.60
CA LEU A 4 15.15 4.26 25.41
C LEU A 4 16.54 4.12 26.07
N ALA A 5 16.75 3.10 26.92
CA ALA A 5 17.98 2.91 27.69
C ALA A 5 19.13 2.20 26.94
N ARG A 6 18.93 1.69 25.71
CA ARG A 6 19.98 0.97 24.94
C ARG A 6 20.41 1.62 23.63
N GLY A 7 19.84 2.77 23.24
CA GLY A 7 20.26 3.50 22.05
C GLY A 7 19.98 2.81 20.70
N GLU A 8 19.32 1.66 20.70
CA GLU A 8 18.86 1.01 19.48
C GLU A 8 17.55 1.65 19.01
N SER A 9 17.43 1.90 17.70
CA SER A 9 16.19 2.40 17.11
C SER A 9 15.06 1.41 17.35
N THR A 10 13.89 1.87 17.81
CA THR A 10 12.68 1.05 17.97
C THR A 10 12.36 0.26 16.71
N PHE A 11 12.62 0.86 15.54
CA PHE A 11 12.44 0.19 14.25
C PHE A 11 13.41 -0.97 14.05
N LEU A 12 14.67 -0.85 14.49
CA LEU A 12 15.65 -1.94 14.39
C LEU A 12 15.22 -3.14 15.24
N VAL A 13 14.74 -2.89 16.46
CA VAL A 13 14.24 -3.95 17.35
C VAL A 13 13.05 -4.67 16.71
N GLU A 14 12.09 -3.91 16.18
CA GLU A 14 10.94 -4.43 15.43
C GLU A 14 11.38 -5.30 14.23
N MET A 15 12.38 -4.86 13.46
CA MET A 15 12.92 -5.64 12.33
C MET A 15 13.65 -6.91 12.79
N GLN A 16 14.34 -6.89 13.93
CA GLN A 16 14.98 -8.07 14.49
C GLN A 16 13.96 -9.12 14.94
N GLU A 17 12.85 -8.68 15.56
CA GLU A 17 11.73 -9.53 15.95
C GLU A 17 11.06 -10.17 14.72
N ALA A 18 10.76 -9.36 13.70
CA ALA A 18 10.22 -9.85 12.43
C ALA A 18 11.17 -10.88 11.79
N ALA A 19 12.47 -10.60 11.75
CA ALA A 19 13.45 -11.52 11.20
C ALA A 19 13.55 -12.83 12.01
N PHE A 20 13.40 -12.77 13.33
CA PHE A 20 13.33 -13.97 14.18
C PHE A 20 12.09 -14.82 13.85
N ILE A 21 10.93 -14.19 13.73
CA ILE A 21 9.68 -14.87 13.34
C ILE A 21 9.85 -15.54 11.98
N LEU A 22 10.29 -14.81 10.95
CA LEU A 22 10.42 -15.35 9.60
C LEU A 22 11.40 -16.53 9.49
N ARG A 23 12.50 -16.50 10.25
CA ARG A 23 13.48 -17.60 10.29
C ARG A 23 12.97 -18.87 10.96
N ASN A 24 12.12 -18.73 11.99
CA ASN A 24 11.68 -19.87 12.81
C ASN A 24 10.24 -20.32 12.50
N CYS A 25 9.49 -19.53 11.72
CA CYS A 25 8.12 -19.82 11.38
C CYS A 25 8.02 -21.02 10.43
N SER A 26 7.06 -21.89 10.74
CA SER A 26 6.60 -23.02 9.94
C SER A 26 5.08 -23.00 9.79
N ARG A 27 4.52 -23.87 8.93
CA ARG A 27 3.07 -24.07 8.77
C ARG A 27 2.30 -24.34 10.08
N ARG A 28 2.98 -24.84 11.13
CA ARG A 28 2.35 -25.13 12.43
C ARG A 28 2.33 -23.92 13.37
N SER A 29 2.82 -22.77 12.92
CA SER A 29 2.92 -21.55 13.73
C SER A 29 1.64 -20.73 13.62
N PHE A 30 1.32 -20.00 14.69
CA PHE A 30 0.36 -18.92 14.66
C PHE A 30 1.10 -17.61 14.88
N VAL A 31 1.03 -16.71 13.90
CA VAL A 31 1.78 -15.45 13.88
C VAL A 31 0.81 -14.28 14.01
N ILE A 32 1.16 -13.33 14.87
CA ILE A 32 0.43 -12.06 15.02
C ILE A 32 1.41 -10.96 14.67
N VAL A 33 1.02 -10.12 13.72
CA VAL A 33 1.78 -8.94 13.27
C VAL A 33 0.90 -7.73 13.51
N ASP A 34 1.43 -6.70 14.20
CA ASP A 34 0.69 -5.51 14.58
C ASP A 34 1.44 -4.24 14.19
N GLU A 35 0.95 -3.56 13.14
CA GLU A 35 1.46 -2.29 12.62
C GLU A 35 2.97 -2.29 12.33
N ILE A 36 3.44 -3.37 11.67
CA ILE A 36 4.83 -3.54 11.24
C ILE A 36 5.22 -2.45 10.24
N GLY A 37 6.36 -1.80 10.46
CA GLY A 37 6.90 -0.82 9.49
C GLY A 37 6.57 0.64 9.79
N ARG A 38 5.85 0.94 10.88
CA ARG A 38 5.49 2.31 11.28
C ARG A 38 6.67 3.23 11.64
N GLY A 39 7.84 2.66 11.91
CA GLY A 39 9.03 3.38 12.36
C GLY A 39 9.92 3.94 11.24
N THR A 40 9.50 3.83 9.97
CA THR A 40 10.25 4.28 8.79
C THR A 40 9.35 5.05 7.82
N SER A 41 9.86 5.39 6.63
CA SER A 41 9.07 6.02 5.57
C SER A 41 7.85 5.15 5.20
N THR A 42 6.73 5.77 4.81
CA THR A 42 5.51 5.03 4.44
C THR A 42 5.78 4.02 3.33
N GLN A 43 6.60 4.41 2.35
CA GLN A 43 6.96 3.56 1.21
C GLN A 43 7.79 2.35 1.64
N ASP A 44 8.84 2.56 2.44
CA ASP A 44 9.67 1.46 2.94
C ASP A 44 8.87 0.55 3.88
N GLY A 45 8.09 1.14 4.79
CA GLY A 45 7.28 0.41 5.75
C GLY A 45 6.24 -0.48 5.08
N MET A 46 5.52 0.05 4.08
CA MET A 46 4.56 -0.72 3.30
C MET A 46 5.25 -1.83 2.48
N SER A 47 6.39 -1.53 1.85
CA SER A 47 7.14 -2.51 1.05
C SER A 47 7.65 -3.67 1.90
N ILE A 48 8.17 -3.38 3.09
CA ILE A 48 8.61 -4.38 4.06
C ILE A 48 7.41 -5.19 4.57
N ALA A 49 6.31 -4.52 4.96
CA ALA A 49 5.09 -5.18 5.43
C ALA A 49 4.54 -6.15 4.38
N TYR A 50 4.49 -5.73 3.12
CA TYR A 50 4.09 -6.57 1.98
C TYR A 50 4.98 -7.81 1.85
N ALA A 51 6.31 -7.63 1.83
CA ALA A 51 7.25 -8.73 1.70
C ALA A 51 7.14 -9.74 2.86
N ILE A 52 6.98 -9.26 4.09
CA ILE A 52 6.75 -10.10 5.28
C ILE A 52 5.45 -10.89 5.12
N MET A 53 4.36 -10.23 4.74
CA MET A 53 3.06 -10.87 4.51
C MET A 53 3.16 -11.99 3.48
N ARG A 54 3.75 -11.73 2.30
CA ARG A 54 3.94 -12.74 1.25
C ARG A 54 4.79 -13.92 1.72
N ASN A 55 5.85 -13.67 2.50
CA ASN A 55 6.69 -14.73 3.05
C ASN A 55 5.93 -15.64 4.03
N LEU A 56 5.08 -15.06 4.90
CA LEU A 56 4.25 -15.82 5.84
C LEU A 56 3.19 -16.67 5.12
N ILE A 57 2.59 -16.14 4.03
CA ILE A 57 1.66 -16.87 3.16
C ILE A 57 2.38 -18.06 2.51
N ALA A 58 3.56 -17.86 1.94
CA ALA A 58 4.35 -18.93 1.31
C ALA A 58 4.75 -20.05 2.29
N LYS A 59 4.88 -19.73 3.58
CA LYS A 59 5.12 -20.70 4.66
C LYS A 59 3.86 -21.42 5.16
N GLU A 60 2.69 -21.09 4.60
CA GLU A 60 1.37 -21.55 5.04
C GLU A 60 1.12 -21.31 6.54
N ALA A 61 1.74 -20.27 7.11
CA ALA A 61 1.59 -19.96 8.53
C ALA A 61 0.25 -19.27 8.79
N LYS A 62 -0.48 -19.74 9.82
CA LYS A 62 -1.71 -19.05 10.22
C LYS A 62 -1.35 -17.68 10.78
N THR A 63 -1.79 -16.62 10.12
CA THR A 63 -1.33 -15.26 10.42
C THR A 63 -2.51 -14.31 10.63
N LEU A 64 -2.46 -13.52 11.70
CA LEU A 64 -3.27 -12.31 11.86
C LEU A 64 -2.36 -11.10 11.62
N PHE A 65 -2.68 -10.30 10.61
CA PHE A 65 -1.87 -9.16 10.20
C PHE A 65 -2.70 -7.88 10.34
N ALA A 66 -2.45 -7.10 11.39
CA ALA A 66 -3.09 -5.81 11.63
C ALA A 66 -2.21 -4.69 11.04
N THR A 67 -2.82 -3.81 10.26
CA THR A 67 -2.10 -2.75 9.53
C THR A 67 -2.99 -1.56 9.21
N HIS A 68 -2.39 -0.38 9.18
CA HIS A 68 -2.96 0.84 8.61
C HIS A 68 -2.70 1.02 7.10
N TYR A 69 -1.90 0.16 6.47
CA TYR A 69 -1.67 0.20 5.03
C TYR A 69 -2.87 -0.36 4.25
N HIS A 70 -3.82 0.51 3.97
CA HIS A 70 -5.03 0.18 3.21
C HIS A 70 -4.69 -0.30 1.79
N GLU A 71 -3.62 0.21 1.22
CA GLU A 71 -3.11 -0.11 -0.11
C GLU A 71 -2.75 -1.60 -0.26
N LEU A 72 -2.36 -2.28 0.83
CA LEU A 72 -2.11 -3.72 0.80
C LEU A 72 -3.35 -4.54 0.46
N THR A 73 -4.55 -4.00 0.72
CA THR A 73 -5.82 -4.67 0.41
C THR A 73 -6.21 -4.60 -1.05
N MET A 74 -5.54 -3.74 -1.84
CA MET A 74 -5.74 -3.59 -3.29
C MET A 74 -4.84 -4.53 -4.11
N LEU A 75 -3.89 -5.22 -3.48
CA LEU A 75 -2.97 -6.16 -4.12
C LEU A 75 -3.61 -7.55 -4.28
N ASP A 76 -2.86 -8.50 -4.85
CA ASP A 76 -3.27 -9.91 -4.89
C ASP A 76 -3.57 -10.43 -3.47
N THR A 77 -4.85 -10.70 -3.23
CA THR A 77 -5.39 -11.17 -1.96
C THR A 77 -5.66 -12.67 -1.95
N SER A 78 -5.12 -13.40 -2.93
CA SER A 78 -5.18 -14.86 -2.97
C SER A 78 -4.61 -15.46 -1.69
N GLY A 79 -5.43 -16.22 -0.97
CA GLY A 79 -5.06 -16.81 0.32
C GLY A 79 -5.17 -15.86 1.52
N ILE A 80 -5.70 -14.64 1.34
CA ILE A 80 -5.90 -13.65 2.40
C ILE A 80 -7.40 -13.46 2.64
N ARG A 81 -7.82 -13.47 3.91
CA ARG A 81 -9.14 -13.01 4.31
C ARG A 81 -9.01 -11.58 4.83
N LEU A 82 -9.66 -10.64 4.15
CA LEU A 82 -9.73 -9.24 4.57
C LEU A 82 -10.78 -9.07 5.67
N LEU A 83 -10.36 -8.49 6.79
CA LEU A 83 -11.18 -8.25 7.96
C LEU A 83 -11.05 -6.79 8.37
N THR A 84 -12.16 -6.21 8.85
CA THR A 84 -12.18 -4.84 9.35
C THR A 84 -13.01 -4.75 10.63
N LEU A 85 -12.75 -3.71 11.43
CA LEU A 85 -13.58 -3.40 12.58
C LEU A 85 -14.85 -2.67 12.13
N ASP A 86 -15.97 -3.05 12.73
CA ASP A 86 -17.26 -2.48 12.43
C ASP A 86 -17.40 -1.10 13.10
N VAL A 87 -17.85 -0.15 12.27
CA VAL A 87 -17.94 1.26 12.61
C VAL A 87 -19.33 1.74 12.25
N LEU A 88 -20.01 2.36 13.21
CA LEU A 88 -21.31 2.99 13.01
C LEU A 88 -21.12 4.50 12.86
N GLU A 89 -21.58 5.04 11.74
CA GLU A 89 -21.57 6.48 11.46
C GLU A 89 -22.99 7.03 11.54
N GLU A 90 -23.26 7.88 12.53
CA GLU A 90 -24.58 8.51 12.72
C GLU A 90 -24.40 9.97 13.10
N ASN A 91 -25.13 10.87 12.43
CA ASN A 91 -25.17 12.31 12.74
C ASN A 91 -23.78 12.98 12.83
N GLY A 92 -22.81 12.52 12.04
CA GLY A 92 -21.44 13.04 12.06
C GLY A 92 -20.62 12.63 13.32
N SER A 93 -21.09 11.60 14.01
CA SER A 93 -20.39 10.87 15.07
C SER A 93 -20.02 9.48 14.59
N VAL A 94 -18.91 8.96 15.10
CA VAL A 94 -18.35 7.65 14.75
C VAL A 94 -18.30 6.81 16.01
N THR A 95 -18.91 5.63 15.99
CA THR A 95 -18.91 4.68 17.11
C THR A 95 -18.22 3.38 16.70
N PHE A 96 -17.16 3.02 17.40
CA PHE A 96 -16.45 1.74 17.18
C PHE A 96 -17.18 0.60 17.89
N LEU A 97 -17.77 -0.32 17.12
CA LEU A 97 -18.59 -1.40 17.67
C LEU A 97 -17.77 -2.57 18.23
N ARG A 98 -16.44 -2.53 18.09
CA ARG A 98 -15.48 -3.59 18.50
C ARG A 98 -15.83 -4.97 17.94
N LYS A 99 -16.57 -5.02 16.84
CA LYS A 99 -16.95 -6.24 16.13
C LYS A 99 -16.12 -6.36 14.88
N ILE A 100 -15.60 -7.55 14.59
CA ILE A 100 -14.88 -7.83 13.34
C ILE A 100 -15.91 -8.25 12.29
N LYS A 101 -15.78 -7.74 11.07
CA LYS A 101 -16.55 -8.16 9.89
C LYS A 101 -15.63 -8.42 8.70
N ASP A 102 -16.08 -9.25 7.77
CA ASP A 102 -15.38 -9.44 6.50
C ASP A 102 -15.41 -8.14 5.69
N GLY A 103 -14.30 -7.85 5.00
CA GLY A 103 -14.15 -6.67 4.14
C GLY A 103 -12.98 -5.77 4.56
N VAL A 104 -12.93 -4.60 3.91
CA VAL A 104 -11.89 -3.60 4.11
C VAL A 104 -12.48 -2.38 4.81
N ALA A 105 -11.67 -1.63 5.56
CA ALA A 105 -12.09 -0.33 6.07
C ALA A 105 -12.40 0.64 4.92
N ASN A 106 -13.57 1.29 4.96
CA ASN A 106 -14.03 2.19 3.91
C ASN A 106 -13.39 3.58 3.98
N SER A 107 -12.74 3.95 5.08
CA SER A 107 -12.23 5.31 5.31
C SER A 107 -11.23 5.37 6.46
N SER A 108 -10.37 6.39 6.43
CA SER A 108 -9.53 6.78 7.56
C SER A 108 -10.33 7.59 8.58
N TYR A 109 -10.37 7.10 9.83
CA TYR A 109 -11.11 7.74 10.92
C TYR A 109 -10.26 8.67 11.79
N GLY A 110 -9.01 8.95 11.41
CA GLY A 110 -8.07 9.71 12.25
C GLY A 110 -8.60 11.08 12.70
N ILE A 111 -9.19 11.85 11.78
CA ILE A 111 -9.78 13.17 12.11
C ILE A 111 -11.02 13.03 13.01
N HIS A 112 -11.80 11.95 12.86
CA HIS A 112 -12.95 11.67 13.72
C HIS A 112 -12.51 11.30 15.13
N VAL A 113 -11.47 10.48 15.27
CA VAL A 113 -10.85 10.13 16.56
C VAL A 113 -10.30 11.38 17.25
N ALA A 114 -9.63 12.27 16.52
CA ALA A 114 -9.18 13.57 17.03
C ALA A 114 -10.33 14.42 17.59
N LYS A 115 -11.46 14.49 16.89
CA LYS A 115 -12.67 15.19 17.36
C LYS A 115 -13.21 14.55 18.65
N MET A 116 -13.28 13.22 18.72
CA MET A 116 -13.72 12.49 19.92
C MET A 116 -12.78 12.69 21.11
N ALA A 117 -11.47 12.82 20.87
CA ALA A 117 -10.47 13.11 21.88
C ALA A 117 -10.57 14.56 22.43
N GLY A 118 -11.47 15.38 21.89
CA GLY A 118 -11.70 16.76 22.35
C GLY A 118 -10.78 17.79 21.71
N ILE A 119 -10.12 17.47 20.59
CA ILE A 119 -9.34 18.46 19.84
C ILE A 119 -10.26 19.61 19.38
N PRO A 120 -9.86 20.89 19.56
CA PRO A 120 -10.72 22.03 19.24
C PRO A 120 -11.25 22.00 17.81
N GLY A 121 -12.52 22.38 17.63
CA GLY A 121 -13.19 22.36 16.33
C GLY A 121 -12.58 23.29 15.27
N THR A 122 -11.76 24.27 15.68
CA THR A 122 -10.94 25.08 14.76
C THR A 122 -9.84 24.22 14.14
N VAL A 123 -9.06 23.50 14.95
CA VAL A 123 -8.00 22.58 14.50
C VAL A 123 -8.57 21.46 13.62
N ILE A 124 -9.73 20.90 13.99
CA ILE A 124 -10.40 19.88 13.17
C ILE A 124 -10.80 20.43 11.78
N ARG A 125 -11.28 21.68 11.72
CA ARG A 125 -11.61 22.33 10.44
C ARG A 125 -10.36 22.51 9.59
N ASP A 126 -9.28 23.02 10.18
CA ASP A 126 -8.02 23.23 9.47
C ASP A 126 -7.45 21.91 8.92
N ALA A 127 -7.49 20.84 9.72
CA ALA A 127 -7.08 19.50 9.29
C ALA A 127 -7.92 18.97 8.12
N LYS A 128 -9.24 19.14 8.16
CA LYS A 128 -10.13 18.77 7.03
C LYS A 128 -9.85 19.59 5.78
N THR A 129 -9.65 20.90 5.93
CA THR A 129 -9.30 21.78 4.81
C THR A 129 -7.96 21.37 4.19
N PHE A 130 -6.94 21.10 5.00
CA PHE A 130 -5.66 20.60 4.52
C PHE A 130 -5.82 19.28 3.78
N GLN A 131 -6.54 18.32 4.36
CA GLN A 131 -6.77 17.01 3.73
C GLN A 131 -7.44 17.14 2.36
N SER A 132 -8.50 17.95 2.28
CA SER A 132 -9.24 18.16 1.03
C SER A 132 -8.41 18.83 -0.08
N ARG A 133 -7.37 19.60 0.28
CA ARG A 133 -6.52 20.30 -0.69
C ARG A 133 -5.33 19.47 -1.16
N HIS A 134 -4.83 18.57 -0.31
CA HIS A 134 -3.55 17.88 -0.55
C HIS A 134 -3.70 16.38 -0.82
N PHE A 135 -4.84 15.78 -0.48
CA PHE A 135 -5.04 14.33 -0.56
C PHE A 135 -6.37 13.91 -1.20
N ALA A 136 -7.10 14.80 -1.86
CA ALA A 136 -8.37 14.47 -2.52
C ALA A 136 -8.21 13.40 -3.62
N ASP A 137 -7.12 13.48 -4.40
CA ASP A 137 -6.85 12.59 -5.53
C ASP A 137 -6.21 11.25 -5.14
N TYR A 138 -5.66 11.15 -3.91
CA TYR A 138 -5.05 9.91 -3.40
C TYR A 138 -6.04 8.74 -3.31
N SER A 139 -7.34 9.05 -3.30
CA SER A 139 -8.43 8.08 -3.21
C SER A 139 -8.69 7.28 -4.50
N MET A 140 -8.27 7.78 -5.68
CA MET A 140 -8.68 7.21 -6.98
C MET A 140 -7.53 6.76 -7.89
N GLU A 141 -6.32 7.35 -7.83
CA GLU A 141 -5.29 7.09 -8.85
C GLU A 141 -4.24 6.02 -8.52
N GLN A 142 -4.05 5.63 -7.26
CA GLN A 142 -2.96 4.68 -6.92
C GLN A 142 -3.25 3.21 -7.22
N GLY A 143 -4.52 2.84 -7.47
CA GLY A 143 -4.86 1.46 -7.87
C GLY A 143 -4.20 1.03 -9.19
N SER A 144 -3.81 1.98 -10.04
CA SER A 144 -3.19 1.70 -11.36
C SER A 144 -1.67 1.48 -11.29
N LEU A 145 -1.00 1.88 -10.21
CA LEU A 145 0.46 1.74 -10.07
C LEU A 145 0.90 0.35 -9.60
N PHE A 146 -0.03 -0.46 -9.09
CA PHE A 146 0.27 -1.74 -8.43
C PHE A 146 -0.26 -2.97 -9.18
N THR A 147 -0.86 -2.81 -10.36
CA THR A 147 -1.37 -3.90 -11.21
C THR A 147 -0.36 -4.44 -12.22
N SER A 148 0.95 -4.28 -12.01
CA SER A 148 1.95 -4.94 -12.86
C SER A 148 2.07 -6.41 -12.45
N ASP A 149 1.29 -7.27 -13.10
CA ASP A 149 1.33 -8.72 -12.95
C ASP A 149 2.70 -9.27 -13.37
N GLY A 150 3.41 -9.89 -12.42
CA GLY A 150 4.62 -10.66 -12.67
C GLY A 150 5.17 -11.32 -11.40
N PRO A 151 5.48 -12.63 -11.40
CA PRO A 151 6.05 -13.29 -10.23
C PRO A 151 7.51 -12.86 -10.01
N VAL A 152 7.74 -12.10 -8.93
CA VAL A 152 9.08 -11.76 -8.42
C VAL A 152 9.55 -12.81 -7.41
N ASP A 153 10.05 -13.93 -7.93
CA ASP A 153 10.89 -14.85 -7.15
C ASP A 153 12.29 -14.89 -7.78
N GLY A 154 13.23 -14.18 -7.15
CA GLY A 154 14.64 -14.17 -7.51
C GLY A 154 15.40 -12.99 -6.88
N PRO A 155 16.70 -13.13 -6.54
CA PRO A 155 17.53 -11.99 -6.17
C PRO A 155 17.52 -10.95 -7.29
N TYR A 156 17.43 -9.67 -6.91
CA TYR A 156 17.35 -8.51 -7.80
C TYR A 156 18.63 -8.41 -8.66
N GLU A 157 18.69 -9.18 -9.73
CA GLU A 157 19.62 -8.93 -10.83
C GLU A 157 19.01 -7.82 -11.69
N ASP A 158 19.79 -6.78 -11.99
CA ASP A 158 19.50 -5.78 -13.03
C ASP A 158 19.22 -6.52 -14.34
N ARG A 159 17.96 -6.90 -14.59
CA ARG A 159 17.55 -7.32 -15.91
C ARG A 159 17.58 -6.07 -16.77
N PRO A 160 18.36 -6.03 -17.87
CA PRO A 160 18.19 -4.99 -18.85
C PRO A 160 16.72 -5.07 -19.30
N VAL A 161 15.97 -3.99 -19.09
CA VAL A 161 14.63 -3.85 -19.66
C VAL A 161 14.81 -4.07 -21.15
N GLN A 162 14.29 -5.18 -21.67
CA GLN A 162 14.28 -5.40 -23.11
C GLN A 162 13.45 -4.26 -23.68
N GLU A 163 14.10 -3.32 -24.36
CA GLU A 163 13.39 -2.22 -25.00
C GLU A 163 12.40 -2.83 -25.99
N THR A 164 11.12 -2.78 -25.63
CA THR A 164 10.07 -3.19 -26.53
C THR A 164 10.04 -2.23 -27.70
N GLU A 165 9.61 -2.72 -28.85
CA GLU A 165 9.43 -1.90 -30.07
C GLU A 165 8.57 -0.66 -29.78
N LEU A 166 7.64 -0.76 -28.82
CA LEU A 166 6.84 0.34 -28.31
C LEU A 166 7.68 1.46 -27.66
N ILE A 167 8.60 1.11 -26.75
CA ILE A 167 9.47 2.07 -26.05
C ILE A 167 10.40 2.77 -27.04
N ARG A 168 10.90 2.03 -28.04
CA ARG A 168 11.76 2.57 -29.10
C ARG A 168 11.01 3.62 -29.93
N GLN A 169 9.81 3.30 -30.40
CA GLN A 169 9.01 4.24 -31.20
C GLN A 169 8.58 5.48 -30.41
N LEU A 170 8.33 5.35 -29.10
CA LEU A 170 8.05 6.50 -28.23
C LEU A 170 9.25 7.43 -28.10
N LYS A 171 10.48 6.90 -28.00
CA LYS A 171 11.71 7.72 -27.92
C LYS A 171 12.05 8.41 -29.22
N GLU A 172 11.74 7.78 -30.36
CA GLU A 172 12.01 8.33 -31.69
C GLU A 172 10.96 9.37 -32.16
N LEU A 173 9.81 9.49 -31.46
CA LEU A 173 8.74 10.41 -31.84
C LEU A 173 9.07 11.85 -31.43
N ASN A 174 9.29 12.72 -32.43
CA ASN A 174 9.43 14.16 -32.21
C ASN A 174 8.05 14.83 -32.19
N VAL A 175 7.54 15.11 -30.98
CA VAL A 175 6.22 15.72 -30.77
C VAL A 175 6.16 17.17 -31.28
N ASP A 176 7.28 17.89 -31.23
CA ASP A 176 7.33 19.31 -31.58
C ASP A 176 7.29 19.57 -33.10
N GLU A 177 7.62 18.55 -33.91
CA GLU A 177 7.68 18.63 -35.37
C GLU A 177 6.52 17.89 -36.06
N CYS A 178 5.60 17.30 -35.30
CA CYS A 178 4.46 16.58 -35.85
C CYS A 178 3.25 17.50 -36.09
N THR A 179 2.63 17.37 -37.27
CA THR A 179 1.30 17.94 -37.49
C THR A 179 0.24 17.18 -36.67
N PRO A 180 -0.90 17.79 -36.31
CA PRO A 180 -1.96 17.12 -35.55
C PRO A 180 -2.45 15.81 -36.20
N MET A 181 -2.46 15.73 -37.54
CA MET A 181 -2.83 14.51 -38.25
C MET A 181 -1.77 13.41 -38.11
N GLN A 182 -0.49 13.77 -38.18
CA GLN A 182 0.61 12.81 -37.96
C GLN A 182 0.59 12.30 -36.53
N ALA A 183 0.37 13.18 -35.55
CA ALA A 183 0.24 12.79 -34.15
C ALA A 183 -0.86 11.74 -33.93
N LEU A 184 -2.04 11.91 -34.53
CA LEU A 184 -3.13 10.93 -34.46
C LEU A 184 -2.76 9.58 -35.09
N ILE A 185 -2.04 9.59 -36.21
CA ILE A 185 -1.55 8.37 -36.87
C ILE A 185 -0.52 7.64 -36.00
N HIS A 186 0.41 8.38 -35.38
CA HIS A 186 1.39 7.80 -34.47
C HIS A 186 0.74 7.20 -33.23
N LEU A 187 -0.22 7.91 -32.62
CA LEU A 187 -0.98 7.40 -31.47
C LEU A 187 -1.78 6.13 -31.81
N SER A 188 -2.39 6.07 -32.99
CA SER A 188 -3.10 4.87 -33.45
C SER A 188 -2.17 3.65 -33.56
N LYS A 189 -0.96 3.83 -34.12
CA LYS A 189 0.03 2.76 -34.25
C LYS A 189 0.58 2.30 -32.90
N LEU A 190 0.85 3.23 -31.99
CA LEU A 190 1.28 2.90 -30.63
C LEU A 190 0.20 2.13 -29.87
N LYS A 191 -1.07 2.46 -30.07
CA LYS A 191 -2.19 1.72 -29.49
C LYS A 191 -2.27 0.29 -30.02
N GLU A 192 -2.13 0.09 -31.34
CA GLU A 192 -2.08 -1.26 -31.92
C GLU A 192 -0.88 -2.08 -31.39
N LEU A 193 0.28 -1.46 -31.23
CA LEU A 193 1.45 -2.14 -30.67
C LEU A 193 1.26 -2.53 -29.20
N ALA A 194 0.60 -1.68 -28.41
CA ALA A 194 0.28 -1.95 -27.01
C ALA A 194 -0.80 -3.03 -26.82
N GLU A 195 -1.73 -3.18 -27.78
CA GLU A 195 -2.75 -4.24 -27.77
C GLU A 195 -2.21 -5.61 -28.24
N ASN A 196 -1.06 -5.63 -28.93
CA ASN A 196 -0.43 -6.85 -29.48
C ASN A 196 0.82 -7.33 -28.69
N CYS A 197 1.13 -6.66 -27.57
CA CYS A 197 2.18 -7.07 -26.61
C CYS A 197 1.52 -7.74 -25.39
#